data_AF-A0A3M1D1Q6-F1
#
_entry.id   AF-A0A3M1D1Q6-F1
#
_cell.length_a   1.000
_cell.length_b   1.000
_cell.length_c   1.000
_cell.angle_alpha   90.00
_cell.angle_beta   90.00
_cell.angle_gamma   90.00
#
_symmetry.space_group_name_H-M   'P 1'
#
loop_
_entity.id
_entity.type
_entity.pdbx_description
1 polymer ?
#
loop_
_entity_poly.entity_id
_entity_poly.type
_entity_poly.pdbx_seq_one_letter_code
_entity_poly.pdbx_strand_id
1 'polypeptide(L)'
;VDTAAADVPRAKELLKPEPVVAAEERHHVHPRERDRRKNAAFIRQGEWFFVPEKGLEVDERMILRKEPLVRGKGKPHVADELFRCGGETVYVAGWTNEVVLTESEYRRKLQEDPSLKHGLWRIMTRNPEVYVRGRVRHPDHKTVTLRGWHRVYVNNERFEGKSVVSEFLD
;
A
#
# COMPACT_ATOMS: atom_id res chain seq x y z
N VAL A 1 35.61 -11.78 -17.10
CA VAL A 1 35.38 -12.54 -15.85
C VAL A 1 33.94 -12.35 -15.43
N ASP A 2 33.42 -13.39 -14.80
CA ASP A 2 32.05 -13.84 -14.83
C ASP A 2 31.03 -12.90 -14.16
N THR A 3 29.79 -13.09 -14.61
CA THR A 3 28.55 -12.42 -14.25
C THR A 3 28.37 -12.15 -12.75
N ALA A 4 27.96 -10.91 -12.44
CA ALA A 4 27.59 -10.46 -11.11
C ALA A 4 26.37 -11.25 -10.62
N ALA A 5 26.60 -12.29 -9.84
CA ALA A 5 25.60 -12.76 -8.89
C ALA A 5 25.36 -11.59 -7.92
N ALA A 6 24.27 -10.85 -8.15
CA ALA A 6 23.84 -9.77 -7.28
C ALA A 6 23.81 -10.29 -5.82
N ASP A 7 24.48 -9.58 -4.93
CA ASP A 7 24.52 -9.89 -3.51
C ASP A 7 23.08 -9.98 -2.97
N VAL A 8 22.60 -11.21 -2.73
CA VAL A 8 21.21 -11.51 -2.36
C VAL A 8 20.76 -10.70 -1.13
N PRO A 9 21.56 -10.57 -0.05
CA PRO A 9 21.35 -9.60 1.02
C PRO A 9 21.07 -8.18 0.52
N ARG A 10 21.91 -7.63 -0.35
CA ARG A 10 21.75 -6.28 -0.89
C ARG A 10 20.46 -6.15 -1.71
N ALA A 11 20.12 -7.16 -2.50
CA ALA A 11 18.87 -7.18 -3.25
C ALA A 11 17.64 -7.13 -2.33
N LYS A 12 17.65 -7.87 -1.21
CA LYS A 12 16.55 -7.84 -0.23
C LYS A 12 16.41 -6.51 0.48
N GLU A 13 17.52 -5.83 0.78
CA GLU A 13 17.49 -4.49 1.36
C GLU A 13 16.83 -3.48 0.41
N LEU A 14 17.16 -3.53 -0.88
CA LEU A 14 16.59 -2.64 -1.89
C LEU A 14 15.06 -2.78 -2.02
N LEU A 15 14.50 -3.95 -1.69
CA LEU A 15 13.05 -4.17 -1.70
C LEU A 15 12.32 -3.50 -0.52
N LYS A 16 13.02 -3.02 0.51
CA LYS A 16 12.39 -2.43 1.68
C LYS A 16 12.10 -0.94 1.45
N PRO A 17 10.85 -0.49 1.65
CA PRO A 17 10.52 0.94 1.68
C PRO A 17 11.31 1.68 2.76
N GLU A 18 11.62 2.94 2.51
CA GLU A 18 12.33 3.81 3.46
C GLU A 18 11.71 3.80 4.88
N PRO A 19 10.37 3.87 5.05
CA PRO A 19 9.77 3.79 6.38
C PRO A 19 10.02 2.46 7.11
N VAL A 20 10.17 1.36 6.37
CA VAL A 20 10.49 0.04 6.94
C VAL A 20 11.95 0.01 7.41
N VAL A 21 12.87 0.58 6.63
CA VAL A 21 14.29 0.70 7.01
C VAL A 21 14.42 1.59 8.25
N ALA A 22 13.75 2.74 8.28
CA ALA A 22 13.74 3.63 9.44
C ALA A 22 13.15 2.95 10.68
N ALA A 23 12.13 2.10 10.53
CA ALA A 23 11.60 1.30 11.64
C ALA A 23 12.62 0.28 12.15
N GLU A 24 13.36 -0.40 11.27
CA GLU A 24 14.44 -1.31 11.70
C GLU A 24 15.53 -0.59 12.51
N GLU A 25 15.90 0.62 12.10
CA GLU A 25 16.87 1.45 12.81
C GLU A 25 16.34 1.89 14.18
N ARG A 26 15.11 2.42 14.22
CA ARG A 26 14.43 2.86 15.46
C ARG A 26 14.32 1.73 16.48
N HIS A 27 14.10 0.51 16.02
CA HIS A 27 13.98 -0.68 16.88
C HIS A 27 15.31 -1.41 17.11
N HIS A 28 16.44 -0.86 16.62
CA HIS A 28 17.76 -1.48 16.70
C HIS A 28 17.77 -2.95 16.24
N VAL A 29 17.07 -3.25 15.15
CA VAL A 29 16.95 -4.62 14.62
C VAL A 29 18.34 -5.11 14.24
N HIS A 30 18.74 -6.22 14.86
CA HIS A 30 20.03 -6.84 14.62
C HIS A 30 20.16 -7.25 13.13
N PRO A 31 21.30 -7.05 12.46
CA PRO A 31 21.45 -7.31 11.01
C PRO A 31 20.95 -8.69 10.56
N ARG A 32 21.24 -9.73 11.35
CA ARG A 32 20.77 -11.11 11.09
C ARG A 32 19.25 -11.31 11.15
N GLU A 33 18.51 -10.35 11.70
CA GLU A 33 17.04 -10.38 11.81
C GLU A 33 16.34 -9.52 10.77
N ARG A 34 17.06 -8.64 10.07
CA ARG A 34 16.52 -7.74 9.05
C ARG A 34 15.94 -8.51 7.85
N ASP A 35 16.46 -9.69 7.58
CA ASP A 35 15.99 -10.56 6.50
C ASP A 35 14.82 -11.48 6.91
N ARG A 36 14.48 -11.53 8.21
CA ARG A 36 13.38 -12.37 8.68
C ARG A 36 12.06 -11.77 8.23
N ARG A 37 11.07 -12.63 7.95
CA ARG A 37 9.68 -12.21 7.68
C ARG A 37 9.00 -11.57 8.90
N LYS A 38 9.57 -11.71 10.09
CA LYS A 38 9.10 -11.07 11.31
C LYS A 38 10.31 -10.69 12.16
N ASN A 39 10.33 -9.45 12.62
CA ASN A 39 11.30 -8.95 13.59
C ASN A 39 10.62 -7.90 14.48
N ALA A 40 11.40 -7.13 15.25
CA ALA A 40 10.87 -6.11 16.15
C ALA A 40 10.24 -4.91 15.41
N ALA A 41 10.61 -4.66 14.16
CA ALA A 41 10.14 -3.51 13.38
C ALA A 41 8.93 -3.81 12.50
N PHE A 42 8.81 -5.03 11.97
CA PHE A 42 7.71 -5.37 11.06
C PHE A 42 7.35 -6.86 11.04
N ILE A 43 6.19 -7.13 10.44
CA ILE A 43 5.79 -8.44 9.89
C ILE A 43 5.68 -8.30 8.36
N ARG A 44 6.16 -9.28 7.60
CA ARG A 44 6.12 -9.31 6.12
C ARG A 44 5.34 -10.51 5.61
N GLN A 45 4.41 -10.28 4.67
CA GLN A 45 3.65 -11.30 3.96
C GLN A 45 3.63 -10.95 2.47
N GLY A 46 4.25 -11.78 1.62
CA GLY A 46 4.45 -11.45 0.20
C GLY A 46 5.21 -10.14 0.00
N GLU A 47 4.59 -9.22 -0.73
CA GLU A 47 5.05 -7.84 -0.99
C GLU A 47 4.72 -6.86 0.15
N TRP A 48 3.91 -7.26 1.13
CA TRP A 48 3.39 -6.37 2.16
C TRP A 48 4.24 -6.40 3.42
N PHE A 49 4.57 -5.21 3.93
CA PHE A 49 5.15 -4.97 5.24
C PHE A 49 4.10 -4.33 6.15
N PHE A 50 4.00 -4.84 7.37
CA PHE A 50 3.12 -4.36 8.43
C PHE A 50 4.01 -3.82 9.57
N VAL A 51 4.07 -2.51 9.71
CA VAL A 51 4.87 -1.82 10.72
C VAL A 51 3.95 -1.39 11.87
N PRO A 52 4.20 -1.78 13.14
CA PRO A 52 3.32 -1.42 14.25
C PRO A 52 3.19 0.10 14.41
N GLU A 53 1.95 0.60 14.45
CA GLU A 53 1.64 2.01 14.71
C GLU A 53 1.09 2.15 16.13
N LYS A 54 2.02 2.33 17.09
CA LYS A 54 1.66 2.42 18.51
C LYS A 54 0.99 3.77 18.78
N GLY A 55 -0.19 3.74 19.39
CA GLY A 55 -0.93 4.94 19.77
C GLY A 55 -1.86 5.48 18.68
N LEU A 56 -2.01 4.79 17.54
CA LEU A 56 -3.05 5.14 16.59
C LEU A 56 -4.43 4.84 17.20
N GLU A 57 -5.19 5.90 17.43
CA GLU A 57 -6.59 5.84 17.80
C GLU A 57 -7.44 6.03 16.54
N VAL A 58 -8.34 5.08 16.29
CA VAL A 58 -9.20 5.07 15.11
C VAL A 58 -10.65 5.07 15.57
N ASP A 59 -11.46 5.98 15.04
CA ASP A 59 -12.90 5.95 15.20
C ASP A 59 -13.46 4.66 14.59
N GLU A 60 -14.18 3.87 15.39
CA GLU A 60 -14.69 2.56 14.97
C GLU A 60 -15.60 2.63 13.74
N ARG A 61 -16.23 3.77 13.47
CA ARG A 61 -17.08 4.00 12.29
C ARG A 61 -16.28 4.08 10.99
N MET A 62 -14.98 4.38 11.07
CA MET A 62 -14.07 4.45 9.94
C MET A 62 -13.39 3.10 9.65
N ILE A 63 -13.68 2.07 10.45
CA ILE A 63 -13.10 0.74 10.29
C ILE A 63 -13.87 -0.02 9.20
N LEU A 64 -13.19 -0.26 8.11
CA LEU A 64 -13.61 -1.14 7.03
C LEU A 64 -13.28 -2.59 7.40
N ARG A 65 -14.11 -3.54 6.97
CA ARG A 65 -14.01 -4.96 7.38
C ARG A 65 -13.91 -5.88 6.19
N LYS A 66 -13.02 -6.87 6.28
CA LYS A 66 -12.73 -7.84 5.21
C LYS A 66 -12.27 -7.16 3.93
N GLU A 67 -11.49 -6.10 4.08
CA GLU A 67 -11.03 -5.30 2.96
C GLU A 67 -9.85 -5.96 2.25
N PRO A 68 -9.83 -5.93 0.91
CA PRO A 68 -8.69 -6.39 0.14
C PRO A 68 -7.57 -5.33 0.13
N LEU A 69 -6.33 -5.80 0.28
CA LEU A 69 -5.10 -5.13 -0.10
C LEU A 69 -4.69 -5.72 -1.45
N VAL A 70 -4.73 -4.90 -2.50
CA VAL A 70 -4.51 -5.32 -3.88
C VAL A 70 -3.33 -4.56 -4.44
N ARG A 71 -2.45 -5.29 -5.12
CA ARG A 71 -1.46 -4.70 -5.99
C ARG A 71 -1.46 -5.42 -7.34
N GLY A 72 -1.75 -4.67 -8.40
CA GLY A 72 -1.86 -5.20 -9.75
C GLY A 72 -2.97 -6.25 -9.90
N LYS A 73 -2.69 -7.32 -10.65
CA LYS A 73 -3.68 -8.36 -11.03
C LYS A 73 -3.62 -9.62 -10.15
N GLY A 74 -2.91 -9.58 -9.02
CA GLY A 74 -2.72 -10.73 -8.12
C GLY A 74 -3.95 -11.02 -7.26
N LYS A 75 -3.93 -12.17 -6.56
CA LYS A 75 -4.94 -12.48 -5.53
C LYS A 75 -4.78 -11.49 -4.36
N PRO A 76 -5.87 -10.95 -3.81
CA PRO A 76 -5.77 -9.97 -2.74
C PRO A 76 -5.33 -10.60 -1.43
N HIS A 77 -4.59 -9.84 -0.63
CA HIS A 77 -4.54 -10.07 0.81
C HIS A 77 -5.82 -9.51 1.41
N VAL A 78 -6.52 -10.24 2.27
CA VAL A 78 -7.75 -9.77 2.91
C VAL A 78 -7.49 -9.50 4.38
N ALA A 79 -7.64 -8.24 4.79
CA ALA A 79 -7.51 -7.79 6.18
C ALA A 79 -8.86 -7.88 6.90
N ASP A 80 -8.88 -8.42 8.12
CA ASP A 80 -10.10 -8.46 8.94
C ASP A 80 -10.62 -7.04 9.21
N GLU A 81 -9.73 -6.10 9.56
CA GLU A 81 -10.04 -4.70 9.82
C GLU A 81 -9.00 -3.78 9.17
N LEU A 82 -9.47 -2.73 8.51
CA LEU A 82 -8.67 -1.78 7.76
C LEU A 82 -9.17 -0.36 7.99
N PHE A 83 -8.24 0.58 8.08
CA PHE A 83 -8.50 2.01 8.18
C PHE A 83 -7.66 2.75 7.12
N ARG A 84 -8.28 3.69 6.41
CA ARG A 84 -7.62 4.56 5.44
C ARG A 84 -7.77 6.02 5.85
N CYS A 85 -6.70 6.79 5.72
CA CYS A 85 -6.75 8.24 5.93
C CYS A 85 -5.74 8.98 5.06
N GLY A 86 -5.98 10.29 4.89
CA GLY A 86 -5.16 11.12 4.01
C GLY A 86 -5.34 10.76 2.54
N GLY A 87 -4.29 11.00 1.75
CA GLY A 87 -4.34 10.88 0.29
C GLY A 87 -4.98 12.08 -0.40
N GLU A 88 -5.04 12.01 -1.72
CA GLU A 88 -5.56 13.06 -2.58
C GLU A 88 -6.80 12.57 -3.32
N THR A 89 -7.89 13.34 -3.28
CA THR A 89 -9.09 13.05 -4.08
C THR A 89 -8.77 13.16 -5.56
N VAL A 90 -9.08 12.10 -6.30
CA VAL A 90 -8.91 12.05 -7.75
C VAL A 90 -10.18 11.59 -8.46
N TYR A 91 -10.33 12.06 -9.69
CA TYR A 91 -11.41 11.72 -10.60
C TYR A 91 -10.88 10.78 -11.67
N VAL A 92 -11.39 9.56 -11.66
CA VAL A 92 -11.00 8.50 -12.58
C VAL A 92 -12.10 8.31 -13.62
N ALA A 93 -11.73 8.42 -14.89
CA ALA A 93 -12.64 8.14 -16.00
C ALA A 93 -13.01 6.66 -16.00
N GLY A 94 -14.24 6.30 -15.65
CA GLY A 94 -14.72 4.92 -15.54
C GLY A 94 -14.73 4.14 -16.85
N TRP A 95 -14.68 4.83 -18.00
CA TRP A 95 -14.66 4.21 -19.32
C TRP A 95 -13.27 3.74 -19.77
N THR A 96 -12.18 4.32 -19.24
CA THR A 96 -10.79 3.87 -19.55
C THR A 96 -10.00 3.46 -18.32
N ASN A 97 -10.28 4.06 -17.16
CA ASN A 97 -9.47 4.02 -15.94
C ASN A 97 -8.03 4.52 -16.12
N GLU A 98 -7.73 5.18 -17.25
CA GLU A 98 -6.39 5.70 -17.57
C GLU A 98 -6.28 7.19 -17.27
N VAL A 99 -7.39 7.92 -17.39
CA VAL A 99 -7.45 9.34 -17.04
C VAL A 99 -7.73 9.45 -15.56
N VAL A 100 -6.73 9.95 -14.82
CA VAL A 100 -6.79 10.24 -13.39
C VAL A 100 -6.47 11.72 -13.21
N LEU A 101 -7.43 12.48 -12.69
CA LEU A 101 -7.31 13.92 -12.51
C LEU A 101 -7.39 14.26 -11.04
N THR A 102 -6.59 15.22 -10.59
CA THR A 102 -6.85 15.86 -9.30
C THR A 102 -8.17 16.64 -9.35
N GLU A 103 -8.72 17.01 -8.20
CA GLU A 103 -9.89 17.89 -8.13
C GLU A 103 -9.71 19.18 -8.98
N SER A 104 -8.54 19.81 -8.89
CA SER A 104 -8.27 21.06 -9.62
C SER A 104 -8.18 20.84 -11.13
N GLU A 105 -7.56 19.74 -11.57
CA GLU A 105 -7.50 19.35 -12.97
C GLU A 105 -8.88 18.99 -13.53
N TYR A 106 -9.68 18.27 -12.75
CA TYR A 106 -11.05 17.91 -13.11
C TYR A 106 -11.92 19.16 -13.29
N ARG A 107 -11.87 20.09 -12.33
CA ARG A 107 -12.61 21.36 -12.42
C ARG A 107 -12.22 22.19 -13.64
N ARG A 108 -10.91 22.28 -13.93
CA ARG A 108 -10.43 22.97 -15.14
C ARG A 108 -10.98 22.31 -16.41
N LYS A 109 -10.96 20.98 -16.49
CA LYS A 109 -11.54 20.25 -17.63
C LYS A 109 -13.05 20.45 -17.77
N LEU A 110 -13.79 20.55 -16.67
CA LEU A 110 -15.21 20.88 -16.71
C LEU A 110 -15.49 22.30 -17.21
N GLN A 111 -14.57 23.24 -16.96
CA GLN A 111 -14.68 24.60 -17.49
C GLN A 111 -14.40 24.64 -19.00
N GLU A 112 -13.43 23.85 -19.47
CA GLU A 112 -13.08 23.71 -20.89
C GLU A 112 -14.17 22.96 -21.67
N ASP A 113 -14.71 21.88 -21.09
CA ASP A 113 -15.76 21.05 -21.68
C ASP A 113 -16.79 20.64 -20.61
N PRO A 114 -17.88 21.41 -20.48
CA PRO A 114 -18.95 21.09 -19.54
C PRO A 114 -19.66 19.77 -19.81
N SER A 115 -19.53 19.16 -21.01
CA SER A 115 -20.18 17.88 -21.33
C SER A 115 -19.57 16.72 -20.54
N LEU A 116 -18.30 16.83 -20.12
CA LEU A 116 -17.60 15.83 -19.33
C LEU A 116 -18.28 15.51 -18.00
N LYS A 117 -19.11 16.42 -17.44
CA LYS A 117 -19.86 16.16 -16.20
C LYS A 117 -20.84 14.98 -16.32
N HIS A 118 -21.25 14.65 -17.55
CA HIS A 118 -22.15 13.53 -17.84
C HIS A 118 -21.40 12.21 -18.05
N GLY A 119 -20.07 12.25 -18.09
CA GLY A 119 -19.24 11.05 -18.17
C GLY A 119 -19.30 10.21 -16.88
N LEU A 120 -18.96 8.93 -17.01
CA LEU A 120 -18.83 8.02 -15.87
C LEU A 120 -17.55 8.34 -15.10
N TRP A 121 -17.59 9.29 -14.18
CA TRP A 121 -16.46 9.59 -13.28
C TRP A 121 -16.60 8.84 -11.97
N ARG A 122 -15.51 8.22 -11.52
CA ARG A 122 -15.37 7.65 -10.17
C ARG A 122 -14.50 8.57 -9.34
N ILE A 123 -14.99 8.94 -8.17
CA ILE A 123 -14.18 9.66 -7.19
C ILE A 123 -13.43 8.62 -6.39
N MET A 124 -12.11 8.73 -6.37
CA MET A 124 -11.23 7.79 -5.69
C MET A 124 -10.21 8.55 -4.84
N THR A 125 -9.56 7.87 -3.90
CA THR A 125 -8.45 8.46 -3.12
C THR A 125 -7.13 7.92 -3.64
N ARG A 126 -6.17 8.81 -3.90
CA ARG A 126 -4.83 8.47 -4.38
C ARG A 126 -3.83 8.56 -3.22
N ASN A 127 -2.96 7.56 -3.09
CA ASN A 127 -1.94 7.48 -2.05
C ASN A 127 -2.45 7.69 -0.59
N PRO A 128 -3.60 7.14 -0.16
CA PRO A 128 -3.95 7.13 1.25
C PRO A 128 -2.93 6.36 2.08
N GLU A 129 -2.82 6.73 3.35
CA GLU A 129 -2.19 5.89 4.35
C GLU A 129 -3.16 4.75 4.71
N VAL A 130 -2.64 3.52 4.80
CA VAL A 130 -3.45 2.33 5.10
C VAL A 130 -2.94 1.66 6.36
N TYR A 131 -3.87 1.37 7.26
CA TYR A 131 -3.63 0.72 8.53
C TYR A 131 -4.50 -0.52 8.65
N VAL A 132 -3.95 -1.60 9.21
CA VAL A 132 -4.67 -2.86 9.39
C VAL A 132 -4.45 -3.43 10.79
N ARG A 133 -5.42 -4.21 11.28
CA ARG A 133 -5.28 -5.03 12.50
C ARG A 133 -6.05 -6.34 12.38
N GLY A 134 -5.80 -7.26 13.31
CA GLY A 134 -6.43 -8.59 13.28
C GLY A 134 -5.71 -9.52 12.29
N ARG A 135 -6.45 -10.35 11.56
CA ARG A 135 -5.84 -11.31 10.62
C ARG A 135 -5.69 -10.70 9.24
N VAL A 136 -4.59 -11.02 8.57
CA VAL A 136 -4.42 -10.80 7.12
C VAL A 136 -4.19 -12.14 6.43
N ARG A 137 -5.09 -12.46 5.49
CA ARG A 137 -5.16 -13.78 4.83
C ARG A 137 -4.79 -13.63 3.36
N HIS A 138 -4.05 -14.60 2.85
CA HIS A 138 -3.78 -14.72 1.43
C HIS A 138 -3.76 -16.22 1.07
N PRO A 139 -4.34 -16.66 -0.07
CA PRO A 139 -4.41 -18.08 -0.41
C PRO A 139 -3.03 -18.77 -0.47
N ASP A 140 -2.01 -18.04 -0.92
CA ASP A 140 -0.68 -18.59 -1.15
C ASP A 140 0.31 -18.30 0.00
N HIS A 141 -0.15 -17.68 1.10
CA HIS A 141 0.71 -17.34 2.25
C HIS A 141 0.06 -17.71 3.59
N LYS A 142 0.88 -18.06 4.57
CA LYS A 142 0.41 -18.28 5.94
C LYS A 142 -0.26 -17.01 6.47
N THR A 143 -1.45 -17.16 7.05
CA THR A 143 -2.18 -16.05 7.68
C THR A 143 -1.32 -15.42 8.78
N VAL A 144 -1.25 -14.10 8.80
CA VAL A 144 -0.60 -13.34 9.87
C VAL A 144 -1.65 -12.77 10.81
N THR A 145 -1.27 -12.57 12.08
CA THR A 145 -2.12 -11.93 13.09
C THR A 145 -1.39 -10.72 13.66
N LEU A 146 -2.01 -9.56 13.53
CA LEU A 146 -1.49 -8.25 13.87
C LEU A 146 -2.17 -7.77 15.16
N ARG A 147 -1.37 -7.60 16.23
CA ARG A 147 -1.86 -7.11 17.53
C ARG A 147 -1.79 -5.59 17.55
N GLY A 148 -2.95 -4.93 17.55
CA GLY A 148 -3.02 -3.47 17.37
C GLY A 148 -2.85 -3.05 15.91
N TRP A 149 -2.92 -1.74 15.67
CA TRP A 149 -2.80 -1.17 14.33
C TRP A 149 -1.39 -1.27 13.79
N HIS A 150 -1.29 -1.61 12.51
CA HIS A 150 -0.04 -1.62 11.75
C HIS A 150 -0.23 -0.83 10.48
N ARG A 151 0.70 0.08 10.17
CA ARG A 151 0.77 0.74 8.88
C ARG A 151 1.25 -0.23 7.81
N VAL A 152 0.59 -0.18 6.67
CA VAL A 152 0.85 -1.06 5.52
C VAL A 152 1.79 -0.37 4.55
N TYR A 153 2.83 -1.07 4.14
CA TYR A 153 3.72 -0.65 3.07
C TYR A 153 3.89 -1.78 2.05
N VAL A 154 3.98 -1.42 0.78
CA VAL A 154 4.33 -2.32 -0.33
C VAL A 154 5.83 -2.28 -0.55
N ASN A 155 6.46 -3.40 -0.92
CA ASN A 155 7.87 -3.45 -1.28
C ASN A 155 8.25 -2.50 -2.44
N ASN A 156 9.52 -2.13 -2.56
CA ASN A 156 10.02 -1.25 -3.63
C ASN A 156 10.19 -1.95 -4.99
N GLU A 157 9.57 -3.11 -5.21
CA GLU A 157 9.68 -3.78 -6.51
C GLU A 157 9.12 -2.84 -7.59
N ARG A 158 9.98 -2.40 -8.51
CA ARG A 158 9.57 -1.63 -9.70
C ARG A 158 8.87 -2.60 -10.64
N PHE A 159 7.54 -2.53 -10.71
CA PHE A 159 6.82 -3.22 -11.77
C PHE A 159 6.93 -2.36 -13.03
N GLU A 160 7.41 -2.98 -14.12
CA GLU A 160 7.39 -2.36 -15.44
C GLU A 160 5.96 -1.92 -15.77
N GLY A 161 5.78 -0.60 -15.90
CA GLY A 161 4.59 -0.01 -16.51
C GLY A 161 3.37 0.16 -15.61
N LYS A 162 3.46 1.07 -14.61
CA LYS A 162 2.51 2.18 -14.35
C LYS A 162 2.85 2.79 -12.98
N SER A 163 2.76 4.11 -12.89
CA SER A 163 3.12 4.88 -11.71
C SER A 163 2.36 4.42 -10.45
N VAL A 164 3.05 4.51 -9.30
CA VAL A 164 2.65 4.17 -7.91
C VAL A 164 1.28 4.73 -7.49
N VAL A 165 0.75 5.68 -8.26
CA VAL A 165 -0.55 6.34 -8.05
C VAL A 165 -1.80 5.44 -8.18
N SER A 166 -1.66 4.20 -8.64
CA SER A 166 -2.79 3.25 -8.73
C SER A 166 -2.94 2.33 -7.51
N GLU A 167 -2.00 2.39 -6.55
CA GLU A 167 -1.82 1.32 -5.55
C GLU A 167 -2.81 1.34 -4.39
N PHE A 168 -3.68 2.37 -4.33
CA PHE A 168 -4.73 2.48 -3.31
C PHE A 168 -5.93 3.30 -3.81
N LEU A 169 -6.29 3.11 -5.07
CA LEU A 169 -7.53 3.70 -5.59
C LEU A 169 -8.71 2.88 -5.05
N ASP A 170 -9.38 3.39 -4.03
CA ASP A 170 -10.73 2.97 -3.61
C ASP A 170 -11.81 3.72 -4.40
#